data_AF-A0A4V5N648-F1
#
_entry.id   AF-A0A4V5N648-F1
#
_cell.length_a   1.000
_cell.length_b   1.000
_cell.length_c   1.000
_cell.angle_alpha   90.00
_cell.angle_beta   90.00
_cell.angle_gamma   90.00
#
_symmetry.space_group_name_H-M   'P 1'
#
loop_
_entity.id
_entity.type
_entity.pdbx_description
1 polymer ?
#
loop_
_entity_poly.entity_id
_entity_poly.type
_entity_poly.pdbx_seq_one_letter_code
_entity_poly.pdbx_strand_id
1 'polypeptide(L)'
;MKTAIALASLAAFTTSVQAQYFGLTAIHSGSPIHFLPVNAAGGTLRLGGISAHYCPETVQHEGACPDTVVTNFLGGNGGLSMGALVPGGQVAYVDPKCGAVKYTEPHSAFIPAGAVTDGFSFSQGSSFGILSWGEGFIAAGR
;
A
#
# COMPACT_ATOMS: atom_id res chain seq x y z
N MET A 1 2.83 -13.95 -62.82
CA MET A 1 3.49 -13.08 -61.82
C MET A 1 2.75 -13.28 -60.51
N LYS A 2 3.39 -13.85 -59.49
CA LYS A 2 2.77 -14.26 -58.20
C LYS A 2 2.97 -13.13 -57.18
N THR A 3 1.90 -12.49 -56.75
CA THR A 3 1.92 -11.49 -55.68
C THR A 3 1.56 -12.16 -54.36
N ALA A 4 2.51 -12.20 -53.42
CA ALA A 4 2.29 -12.61 -52.04
C ALA A 4 1.99 -11.36 -51.20
N ILE A 5 0.87 -11.38 -50.47
CA ILE A 5 0.51 -10.34 -49.51
C ILE A 5 1.09 -10.76 -48.16
N ALA A 6 2.04 -9.98 -47.64
CA ALA A 6 2.59 -10.17 -46.30
C ALA A 6 1.67 -9.49 -45.27
N LEU A 7 1.10 -10.28 -44.37
CA LEU A 7 0.38 -9.80 -43.18
C LEU A 7 1.40 -9.50 -42.07
N ALA A 8 1.53 -8.24 -41.69
CA ALA A 8 2.31 -7.84 -40.51
C ALA A 8 1.43 -7.95 -39.26
N SER A 9 1.79 -8.84 -38.35
CA SER A 9 1.14 -9.01 -37.04
C SER A 9 1.62 -7.93 -36.07
N LEU A 10 0.70 -7.09 -35.59
CA LEU A 10 0.94 -6.19 -34.45
C LEU A 10 0.96 -7.03 -33.17
N ALA A 11 2.14 -7.21 -32.57
CA ALA A 11 2.25 -7.69 -31.21
C ALA A 11 1.88 -6.55 -30.25
N ALA A 12 0.78 -6.68 -29.51
CA ALA A 12 0.44 -5.77 -28.43
C ALA A 12 1.37 -6.04 -27.24
N PHE A 13 2.21 -5.07 -26.87
CA PHE A 13 3.01 -5.13 -25.66
C PHE A 13 2.10 -4.84 -24.45
N THR A 14 1.70 -5.89 -23.73
CA THR A 14 1.07 -5.71 -22.43
C THR A 14 2.16 -5.36 -21.42
N THR A 15 2.30 -4.07 -21.07
CA THR A 15 3.15 -3.68 -19.94
C THR A 15 2.50 -4.21 -18.67
N SER A 16 3.06 -5.27 -18.09
CA SER A 16 2.70 -5.70 -16.73
C SER A 16 3.20 -4.62 -15.77
N VAL A 17 2.31 -3.76 -15.29
CA VAL A 17 2.59 -2.96 -14.09
C VAL A 17 2.64 -3.96 -12.95
N GLN A 18 3.83 -4.47 -12.65
CA GLN A 18 4.04 -5.28 -11.48
C GLN A 18 3.73 -4.41 -10.26
N ALA A 19 2.80 -4.86 -9.42
CA ALA A 19 2.46 -4.18 -8.18
C ALA A 19 3.75 -4.01 -7.36
N GLN A 20 4.21 -2.76 -7.21
CA GLN A 20 5.41 -2.46 -6.44
C GLN A 20 5.03 -2.36 -4.97
N TYR A 21 5.39 -3.40 -4.23
CA TYR A 21 5.29 -3.41 -2.78
C TYR A 21 6.39 -2.56 -2.18
N PHE A 22 6.04 -1.73 -1.20
CA PHE A 22 7.01 -0.95 -0.44
C PHE A 22 6.68 -0.98 1.06
N GLY A 23 7.72 -0.92 1.88
CA GLY A 23 7.60 -0.63 3.31
C GLY A 23 7.71 0.87 3.56
N LEU A 24 7.35 1.30 4.76
CA LEU A 24 7.43 2.70 5.17
C LEU A 24 8.21 2.83 6.48
N THR A 25 8.97 3.92 6.57
CA THR A 25 9.74 4.31 7.75
C THR A 25 9.46 5.78 8.03
N ALA A 26 9.19 6.11 9.29
CA ALA A 26 8.89 7.48 9.69
C ALA A 26 10.15 8.36 9.66
N ILE A 27 10.04 9.52 9.00
CA ILE A 27 11.10 10.52 8.94
C ILE A 27 10.64 11.76 9.71
N HIS A 28 11.00 11.83 10.99
CA HIS A 28 10.79 13.01 11.81
C HIS A 28 12.04 13.36 12.63
N SER A 29 12.94 14.16 12.07
CA SER A 29 14.21 14.51 12.73
C SER A 29 14.00 15.06 14.14
N GLY A 30 14.90 14.71 15.07
CA GLY A 30 14.85 15.17 16.47
C GLY A 30 13.71 14.59 17.32
N SER A 31 12.98 13.58 16.83
CA SER A 31 11.88 12.93 17.57
C SER A 31 12.14 11.44 17.82
N PRO A 32 11.65 10.86 18.92
CA PRO A 32 11.75 9.42 19.20
C PRO A 32 11.10 8.52 18.13
N ILE A 33 10.24 9.08 17.28
CA ILE A 33 9.61 8.33 16.19
C ILE A 33 10.47 8.26 14.93
N HIS A 34 11.58 8.99 14.87
CA HIS A 34 12.47 8.97 13.72
C HIS A 34 12.99 7.55 13.47
N PHE A 35 12.93 7.11 12.22
CA PHE A 35 13.29 5.77 11.77
C PHE A 35 12.48 4.62 12.34
N LEU A 36 11.35 4.88 13.01
CA LEU A 36 10.43 3.80 13.34
C LEU A 36 9.72 3.28 12.09
N PRO A 37 9.61 1.95 11.90
CA PRO A 37 8.85 1.38 10.79
C PRO A 37 7.35 1.68 10.98
N VAL A 38 6.62 1.83 9.87
CA VAL A 38 5.16 1.88 9.90
C VAL A 38 4.61 0.47 9.80
N ASN A 39 3.96 -0.01 10.86
CA ASN A 39 3.45 -1.36 10.97
C ASN A 39 1.92 -1.39 11.09
N ALA A 40 1.31 -2.35 10.41
CA ALA A 40 -0.08 -2.72 10.56
C ALA A 40 -0.29 -3.47 11.88
N ALA A 41 -1.22 -3.03 12.72
CA ALA A 41 -1.60 -3.76 13.93
C ALA A 41 -3.05 -3.42 14.33
N GLY A 42 -3.91 -4.44 14.41
CA GLY A 42 -5.28 -4.30 14.88
C GLY A 42 -6.12 -3.28 14.10
N GLY A 43 -6.01 -3.28 12.77
CA GLY A 43 -6.75 -2.35 11.89
C GLY A 43 -6.23 -0.91 11.87
N THR A 44 -5.05 -0.66 12.45
CA THR A 44 -4.42 0.68 12.51
C THR A 44 -2.96 0.63 12.08
N LEU A 45 -2.46 1.70 11.45
CA LEU A 45 -1.03 1.88 11.19
C LEU A 45 -0.35 2.54 12.41
N ARG A 46 0.71 1.90 12.90
CA ARG A 46 1.47 2.30 14.09
C ARG A 46 2.93 2.52 13.74
N LEU A 47 3.62 3.34 14.53
CA LEU A 47 5.07 3.48 14.42
C LEU A 47 5.76 2.51 15.38
N GLY A 48 6.71 1.73 14.87
CA GLY A 48 7.43 0.71 15.61
C GLY A 48 6.60 -0.56 15.84
N GLY A 49 7.00 -1.36 16.83
CA GLY A 49 6.32 -2.62 17.17
C GLY A 49 6.54 -3.74 16.15
N ILE A 50 5.67 -4.75 16.19
CA ILE A 50 5.68 -5.91 15.29
C ILE A 50 4.49 -5.78 14.34
N SER A 51 4.74 -5.99 13.05
CA SER A 51 3.70 -6.04 12.02
C SER A 51 2.79 -7.25 12.23
N ALA A 52 1.48 -7.01 12.15
CA ALA A 52 0.42 -8.01 12.07
C ALA A 52 -0.33 -7.89 10.73
N HIS A 53 0.39 -7.54 9.65
CA HIS A 53 -0.19 -7.47 8.30
C HIS A 53 -0.78 -8.82 7.88
N TYR A 54 -1.82 -8.78 7.07
CA TYR A 54 -2.53 -9.97 6.61
C TYR A 54 -1.82 -10.60 5.41
N CYS A 55 -1.30 -11.82 5.57
CA CYS A 55 -0.77 -12.65 4.48
C CYS A 55 -0.78 -14.14 4.90
N PRO A 56 -1.94 -14.80 4.99
CA PRO A 56 -2.00 -16.23 5.28
C PRO A 56 -1.45 -17.07 4.12
N GLU A 57 -1.02 -18.30 4.41
CA GLU A 57 -0.39 -19.22 3.44
C GLU A 57 -1.22 -19.40 2.15
N THR A 58 -2.55 -19.47 2.25
CA THR A 58 -3.43 -19.61 1.08
C THR A 58 -3.33 -18.42 0.13
N VAL A 59 -3.35 -17.19 0.66
CA VAL A 59 -3.24 -15.95 -0.13
C VAL A 59 -1.81 -15.77 -0.65
N GLN A 60 -0.82 -16.16 0.15
CA GLN A 60 0.58 -16.15 -0.25
C GLN A 60 0.85 -17.12 -1.41
N HIS A 61 0.31 -18.34 -1.37
CA HIS A 61 0.49 -19.36 -2.41
C HIS A 61 -0.09 -18.90 -3.76
N GLU A 62 -1.13 -18.08 -3.73
CA GLU A 62 -1.71 -17.44 -4.91
C GLU A 62 -0.90 -16.23 -5.40
N GLY A 63 0.18 -15.85 -4.71
CA GLY A 63 0.99 -14.67 -5.03
C GLY A 63 0.28 -13.35 -4.72
N ALA A 64 -0.80 -13.38 -3.94
CA ALA A 64 -1.65 -12.24 -3.64
C ALA A 64 -1.14 -11.41 -2.45
N CYS A 65 -0.04 -11.81 -1.81
CA CYS A 65 0.71 -10.98 -0.87
C CYS A 65 2.20 -11.37 -0.85
N PRO A 66 3.11 -10.46 -0.52
CA PRO A 66 4.53 -10.78 -0.39
C PRO A 66 4.83 -11.67 0.82
N ASP A 67 5.73 -12.65 0.64
CA ASP A 67 6.28 -13.42 1.75
C ASP A 67 7.26 -12.58 2.57
N THR A 68 6.74 -11.91 3.58
CA THR A 68 7.53 -11.07 4.46
C THR A 68 6.89 -10.95 5.84
N VAL A 69 7.68 -10.50 6.80
CA VAL A 69 7.22 -10.23 8.18
C VAL A 69 6.97 -8.74 8.41
N VAL A 70 7.30 -7.87 7.44
CA VAL A 70 7.12 -6.42 7.55
C VAL A 70 5.82 -5.99 6.89
N THR A 71 5.24 -4.88 7.35
CA THR A 71 4.10 -4.30 6.64
C THR A 71 4.54 -3.79 5.28
N ASN A 72 3.78 -4.15 4.26
CA ASN A 72 3.97 -3.70 2.89
C ASN A 72 2.70 -3.02 2.37
N PHE A 73 2.90 -2.12 1.42
CA PHE A 73 1.86 -1.27 0.86
C PHE A 73 1.92 -1.26 -0.67
N LEU A 74 0.82 -0.84 -1.27
CA LEU A 74 0.63 -0.64 -2.68
C LEU A 74 0.01 0.74 -2.94
N GLY A 75 0.30 1.30 -4.11
CA GLY A 75 -0.27 2.58 -4.56
C GLY A 75 0.50 3.76 -4.00
N GLY A 76 -0.23 4.70 -3.38
CA GLY A 76 0.32 5.95 -2.87
C GLY A 76 0.17 7.14 -3.80
N ASN A 77 -0.55 7.03 -4.93
CA ASN A 77 -0.85 8.18 -5.80
C ASN A 77 -2.37 8.33 -5.93
N GLY A 78 -2.97 9.13 -5.06
CA GLY A 78 -4.40 9.13 -4.77
C GLY A 78 -4.69 8.27 -3.55
N GLY A 79 -4.80 6.95 -3.71
CA GLY A 79 -5.10 6.01 -2.61
C GLY A 79 -3.89 5.17 -2.18
N LEU A 80 -3.94 4.64 -0.96
CA LEU A 80 -2.96 3.71 -0.40
C LEU A 80 -3.66 2.41 0.02
N SER A 81 -3.05 1.26 -0.23
CA SER A 81 -3.56 -0.05 0.19
C SER A 81 -2.47 -0.86 0.89
N MET A 82 -2.88 -1.77 1.76
CA MET A 82 -2.00 -2.81 2.29
C MET A 82 -1.64 -3.78 1.16
N GLY A 83 -0.49 -4.43 1.23
CA GLY A 83 -0.03 -5.30 0.15
C GLY A 83 -0.63 -6.70 0.11
N ALA A 84 -1.85 -6.90 0.64
CA ALA A 84 -2.60 -8.13 0.40
C ALA A 84 -3.78 -7.86 -0.54
N LEU A 85 -3.83 -8.61 -1.64
CA LEU A 85 -4.85 -8.56 -2.68
C LEU A 85 -5.97 -9.55 -2.33
N VAL A 86 -6.93 -9.09 -1.54
CA VAL A 86 -8.08 -9.89 -1.07
C VAL A 86 -9.40 -9.25 -1.49
N PRO A 87 -10.51 -10.01 -1.57
CA PRO A 87 -11.84 -9.44 -1.78
C PRO A 87 -12.13 -8.30 -0.79
N GLY A 88 -12.85 -7.27 -1.24
CA GLY A 88 -13.08 -6.04 -0.46
C GLY A 88 -11.85 -5.13 -0.31
N GLY A 89 -10.64 -5.69 -0.51
CA GLY A 89 -9.37 -4.98 -0.38
C GLY A 89 -8.99 -4.71 1.07
N GLN A 90 -7.80 -4.15 1.23
CA GLN A 90 -7.33 -3.57 2.49
C GLN A 90 -6.86 -2.15 2.18
N VAL A 91 -7.80 -1.21 2.18
CA VAL A 91 -7.55 0.19 1.79
C VAL A 91 -7.22 0.99 3.05
N ALA A 92 -6.15 1.79 2.99
CA ALA A 92 -5.81 2.71 4.06
C ALA A 92 -6.73 3.94 4.01
N TYR A 93 -7.13 4.43 5.19
CA TYR A 93 -7.98 5.60 5.33
C TYR A 93 -7.63 6.39 6.59
N VAL A 94 -7.92 7.69 6.59
CA VAL A 94 -7.78 8.56 7.77
C VAL A 94 -9.08 8.54 8.55
N ASP A 95 -9.03 8.14 9.81
CA ASP A 95 -10.19 8.11 10.71
C ASP A 95 -10.67 9.54 11.00
N PRO A 96 -11.96 9.86 10.75
CA PRO A 96 -12.45 11.23 10.87
C PRO A 96 -12.56 11.71 12.33
N LYS A 97 -12.50 10.81 13.32
CA LYS A 97 -12.66 11.16 14.74
C LYS A 97 -11.33 11.50 15.39
N CYS A 98 -10.26 10.77 15.05
CA CYS A 98 -8.96 10.94 15.71
C CYS A 98 -7.79 11.22 14.76
N GLY A 99 -8.01 11.22 13.45
CA GLY A 99 -6.98 11.44 12.44
C GLY A 99 -5.99 10.29 12.26
N ALA A 100 -6.16 9.18 12.99
CA ALA A 100 -5.29 8.02 12.86
C ALA A 100 -5.45 7.36 11.49
N VAL A 101 -4.34 6.92 10.89
CA VAL A 101 -4.40 6.12 9.66
C VAL A 101 -4.76 4.67 10.01
N LYS A 102 -5.88 4.21 9.48
CA LYS A 102 -6.44 2.87 9.64
C LYS A 102 -6.52 2.18 8.28
N TYR A 103 -6.94 0.92 8.27
CA TYR A 103 -7.16 0.19 7.03
C TYR A 103 -8.36 -0.75 7.17
N THR A 104 -9.00 -1.07 6.04
CA THR A 104 -10.13 -1.99 6.02
C THR A 104 -9.70 -3.42 6.34
N GLU A 105 -10.60 -4.19 6.95
CA GLU A 105 -10.36 -5.60 7.25
C GLU A 105 -10.38 -6.42 5.94
N PRO A 106 -9.57 -7.49 5.82
CA PRO A 106 -9.70 -8.44 4.72
C PRO A 106 -11.15 -8.88 4.50
N HIS A 107 -11.59 -8.98 3.24
CA HIS A 107 -12.96 -9.37 2.89
C HIS A 107 -14.05 -8.35 3.27
N SER A 108 -13.67 -7.15 3.69
CA SER A 108 -14.59 -6.08 4.05
C SER A 108 -14.22 -4.76 3.38
N ALA A 109 -15.18 -4.17 2.66
CA ALA A 109 -15.06 -2.82 2.12
C ALA A 109 -15.61 -1.75 3.08
N PHE A 110 -15.85 -2.10 4.36
CA PHE A 110 -16.41 -1.15 5.32
C PHE A 110 -15.42 -0.05 5.66
N ILE A 111 -15.79 1.18 5.33
CA ILE A 111 -15.07 2.40 5.67
C ILE A 111 -16.04 3.30 6.45
N PRO A 112 -15.67 3.81 7.65
CA PRO A 112 -16.53 4.70 8.42
C PRO A 112 -16.91 5.96 7.64
N ALA A 113 -18.17 6.41 7.80
CA ALA A 113 -18.63 7.64 7.17
C ALA A 113 -17.75 8.83 7.58
N GLY A 114 -17.33 9.62 6.59
CA GLY A 114 -16.45 10.78 6.77
C GLY A 114 -14.94 10.47 6.74
N ALA A 115 -14.55 9.19 6.70
CA ALA A 115 -13.15 8.83 6.50
C ALA A 115 -12.62 9.28 5.12
N VAL A 116 -11.33 9.60 5.05
CA VAL A 116 -10.66 10.03 3.81
C VAL A 116 -9.75 8.91 3.31
N THR A 117 -9.92 8.52 2.06
CA THR A 117 -9.19 7.40 1.42
C THR A 117 -8.23 7.85 0.33
N ASP A 118 -8.26 9.12 -0.05
CA ASP A 118 -7.46 9.71 -1.11
C ASP A 118 -6.43 10.72 -0.56
N GLY A 119 -5.71 11.43 -1.44
CA GLY A 119 -4.73 12.45 -1.07
C GLY A 119 -3.32 11.93 -0.74
N PHE A 120 -3.10 10.61 -0.83
CA PHE A 120 -1.76 10.04 -0.68
C PHE A 120 -0.92 10.37 -1.91
N SER A 121 0.34 10.74 -1.70
CA SER A 121 1.29 11.04 -2.76
C SER A 121 2.61 10.31 -2.52
N PHE A 122 3.04 9.52 -3.51
CA PHE A 122 4.26 8.75 -3.47
C PHE A 122 5.19 9.25 -4.57
N SER A 123 6.32 9.80 -4.16
CA SER A 123 7.38 10.26 -5.04
C SER A 123 8.58 9.34 -4.94
N GLN A 124 8.86 8.59 -5.99
CA GLN A 124 10.00 7.69 -6.06
C GLN A 124 11.30 8.49 -6.24
N GLY A 125 12.26 8.31 -5.34
CA GLY A 125 13.64 8.80 -5.49
C GLY A 125 14.61 7.73 -5.99
N SER A 126 15.89 8.10 -6.10
CA SER A 126 16.96 7.21 -6.58
C SER A 126 17.30 6.07 -5.60
N SER A 127 17.03 6.25 -4.31
CA SER A 127 17.38 5.29 -3.25
C SER A 127 16.21 4.96 -2.33
N PHE A 128 15.28 5.89 -2.13
CA PHE A 128 14.04 5.71 -1.38
C PHE A 128 12.96 6.60 -1.96
N GLY A 129 11.70 6.22 -1.76
CA GLY A 129 10.54 7.05 -2.06
C GLY A 129 10.07 7.84 -0.84
N ILE A 130 9.29 8.90 -1.09
CA ILE A 130 8.60 9.66 -0.04
C ILE A 130 7.10 9.46 -0.24
N LEU A 131 6.44 8.92 0.79
CA LEU A 131 4.99 8.91 0.89
C LEU A 131 4.53 10.05 1.79
N SER A 132 3.58 10.86 1.32
CA SER A 132 2.96 11.94 2.09
C SER A 132 1.44 11.94 1.93
N TRP A 133 0.76 12.65 2.82
CA TRP A 133 -0.67 12.93 2.77
C TRP A 133 -0.92 14.27 3.46
N GLY A 134 -1.45 15.27 2.74
CA GLY A 134 -1.63 16.62 3.29
C GLY A 134 -0.39 17.17 3.99
N GLU A 135 -0.53 17.58 5.26
CA GLU A 135 0.57 18.06 6.12
C GLU A 135 1.28 16.94 6.92
N GLY A 136 0.83 15.69 6.82
CA GLY A 136 1.45 14.54 7.48
C GLY A 136 0.47 13.47 7.96
N PHE A 137 1.01 12.42 8.59
CA PHE A 137 0.25 11.33 9.19
C PHE A 137 0.16 11.46 10.71
N ILE A 138 -1.00 11.16 11.29
CA ILE A 138 -1.09 10.79 12.71
C ILE A 138 -1.06 9.26 12.78
N ALA A 139 -0.01 8.73 13.38
CA ALA A 139 0.07 7.31 13.69
C ALA A 139 -0.32 7.07 15.15
N ALA A 140 -1.05 5.98 15.43
CA ALA A 140 -1.42 5.65 16.79
C ALA A 140 -0.17 5.20 17.58
N GLY A 141 0.15 5.93 18.65
CA GLY A 141 1.13 5.53 19.65
C GLY A 141 0.73 4.26 20.39
N ARG A 142 1.68 3.62 21.06
CA ARG A 142 1.45 2.39 21.82
C ARG A 142 0.55 2.63 23.02
#